data_AF-A0A7V3T6Z9-F1
#
_entry.id   AF-A0A7V3T6Z9-F1
#
_cell.length_a   1.000
_cell.length_b   1.000
_cell.length_c   1.000
_cell.angle_alpha   90.00
_cell.angle_beta   90.00
_cell.angle_gamma   90.00
#
_symmetry.space_group_name_H-M   'P 1'
#
loop_
_entity.id
_entity.type
_entity.pdbx_description
1 polymer ?
#
loop_
_entity_poly.entity_id
_entity_poly.type
_entity_poly.pdbx_seq_one_letter_code
_entity_poly.pdbx_strand_id
1 'polypeptide(L)'
;MLQNNQPYGYALPRPTQAKLARLRVRATGQKRKSGCPKGHKATSNSPDGGRTRTLKALPQLYQAEGLPPMQVPKPAEQRAMAAMGLTEFVSALGKPQVIQRTTNSHKKQ
;
A
#
# COMPACT_ATOMS: atom_id res chain seq x y z
N MET A 1 51.00 7.58 18.70
CA MET A 1 49.98 7.42 17.63
C MET A 1 50.28 6.15 16.85
N LEU A 2 49.28 5.42 16.35
CA LEU A 2 49.54 4.27 15.48
C LEU A 2 50.11 4.76 14.15
N GLN A 3 51.22 4.17 13.69
CA GLN A 3 51.96 4.66 12.51
C GLN A 3 51.14 4.66 11.21
N ASN A 4 50.18 3.73 11.05
CA ASN A 4 49.43 3.55 9.80
C ASN A 4 47.91 3.70 9.93
N ASN A 5 47.39 4.15 11.08
CA ASN A 5 45.95 4.15 11.40
C ASN A 5 45.21 2.81 11.18
N GLN A 6 45.94 1.69 11.00
CA GLN A 6 45.35 0.37 10.84
C GLN A 6 45.00 -0.22 12.21
N PRO A 7 43.85 -0.90 12.35
CA PRO A 7 43.50 -1.56 13.59
C PRO A 7 44.52 -2.68 13.88
N TYR A 8 44.96 -2.80 15.13
CA TYR A 8 45.78 -3.94 15.59
C TYR A 8 45.09 -5.24 15.19
N GLY A 9 45.81 -6.18 14.56
CA GLY A 9 45.26 -7.44 14.03
C GLY A 9 44.58 -8.36 15.06
N TYR A 10 44.75 -8.08 16.36
CA TYR A 10 44.11 -8.79 17.47
C TYR A 10 42.83 -8.10 17.99
N ALA A 11 42.50 -6.91 17.48
CA ALA A 11 41.34 -6.16 17.93
C ALA A 11 40.07 -6.71 17.26
N LEU A 12 39.33 -7.55 17.99
CA LEU A 12 37.98 -7.95 17.58
C LEU A 12 37.12 -6.68 17.40
N PRO A 13 36.62 -6.38 16.18
CA PRO A 13 35.98 -5.08 15.91
C PRO A 13 34.70 -4.87 16.73
N ARG A 14 33.89 -5.92 16.93
CA ARG A 14 32.59 -5.82 17.61
C ARG A 14 32.69 -5.49 19.12
N PRO A 15 33.52 -6.18 19.93
CA PRO A 15 33.70 -5.83 21.34
C PRO A 15 34.20 -4.40 21.55
N THR A 16 35.18 -3.97 20.75
CA THR A 16 35.75 -2.62 20.84
C THR A 16 34.71 -1.56 20.47
N GLN A 17 33.96 -1.77 19.39
CA GLN A 17 32.85 -0.90 18.99
C GLN A 17 31.79 -0.77 20.08
N ALA A 18 31.41 -1.87 20.73
CA ALA A 18 30.43 -1.87 21.82
C ALA A 18 30.94 -1.09 23.06
N LYS A 19 32.21 -1.27 23.44
CA LYS A 19 32.83 -0.53 24.56
C LYS A 19 32.86 0.97 24.28
N LEU A 20 33.29 1.38 23.09
CA LEU A 20 33.33 2.78 22.68
C LEU A 20 31.92 3.40 22.61
N ALA A 21 30.93 2.65 22.12
CA ALA A 21 29.54 3.11 22.11
C ALA A 21 28.99 3.35 23.52
N ARG A 22 29.31 2.47 24.49
CA ARG A 22 28.95 2.64 25.91
C ARG A 22 29.67 3.84 26.54
N LEU A 23 30.97 3.99 26.27
CA LEU A 23 31.77 5.12 26.76
C LEU A 23 31.18 6.45 26.28
N ARG A 24 30.85 6.55 24.99
CA ARG A 24 30.18 7.73 24.42
C ARG A 24 28.88 8.05 25.15
N VAL A 25 28.01 7.07 25.36
CA VAL A 25 26.73 7.27 26.09
C VAL A 25 26.98 7.75 27.52
N ARG A 26 27.98 7.21 28.22
CA ARG A 26 28.33 7.63 29.58
C ARG A 26 28.89 9.06 29.63
N ALA A 27 29.72 9.43 28.64
CA ALA A 27 30.33 10.75 28.58
C ALA A 27 29.34 11.85 28.18
N THR A 28 28.44 11.58 27.22
CA THR A 28 27.50 12.59 26.69
C THR A 28 26.10 12.49 27.27
N GLY A 29 25.78 11.42 28.01
CA GLY A 29 24.42 11.11 28.49
C GLY A 29 23.43 10.71 27.38
N GLN A 30 23.80 10.84 26.11
CA GLN A 30 22.87 10.71 24.98
C GLN A 30 22.96 9.35 24.29
N LYS A 31 21.89 8.55 24.39
CA LYS A 31 21.70 7.32 23.61
C LYS A 31 21.26 7.65 22.18
N ARG A 32 21.76 6.91 21.18
CA ARG A 32 21.26 7.02 19.80
C ARG A 32 19.82 6.53 19.77
N LYS A 33 18.94 7.24 19.06
CA LYS A 33 17.59 6.74 18.76
C LYS A 33 17.73 5.49 17.90
N SER A 34 17.14 4.39 18.34
CA SER A 34 17.22 3.09 17.66
C SER A 34 15.82 2.48 17.55
N GLY A 35 15.63 1.61 16.56
CA GLY A 35 14.35 0.96 16.28
C GLY A 35 13.58 1.65 15.17
N CYS A 36 12.59 0.93 14.62
CA CYS A 36 11.67 1.51 13.66
C CYS A 36 10.79 2.56 14.35
N PRO A 37 10.42 3.65 13.66
CA PRO A 37 9.44 4.58 14.17
C PRO A 37 8.10 3.87 14.43
N LYS A 38 7.28 4.46 15.31
CA LYS A 38 5.93 3.97 15.56
C LYS A 38 5.15 3.96 14.23
N GLY A 39 4.58 2.81 13.87
CA GLY A 39 3.74 2.70 12.68
C GLY A 39 2.53 3.65 12.77
N HIS A 40 2.14 4.21 11.64
CA HIS A 40 0.91 5.00 11.52
C HIS A 40 -0.27 4.07 11.25
N LYS A 41 -1.45 4.40 11.83
CA LYS A 41 -2.68 3.69 11.50
C LYS A 41 -3.06 4.03 10.05
N ALA A 42 -3.42 3.03 9.26
CA ALA A 42 -3.98 3.25 7.93
C ALA A 42 -5.30 4.01 8.06
N THR A 43 -5.43 5.14 7.35
CA THR A 43 -6.68 5.88 7.22
C THR A 43 -7.61 5.12 6.29
N SER A 44 -8.89 5.00 6.64
CA SER A 44 -9.88 4.39 5.75
C SER A 44 -10.06 5.25 4.50
N ASN A 45 -10.23 4.60 3.35
CA ASN A 45 -10.60 5.28 2.10
C ASN A 45 -12.09 5.66 2.06
N SER A 46 -12.88 5.25 3.06
CA SER A 46 -14.30 5.61 3.19
C SER A 46 -14.46 6.81 4.12
N PRO A 47 -15.33 7.79 3.79
CA PRO A 47 -15.67 8.89 4.69
C PRO A 47 -16.23 8.38 6.04
N ASP A 48 -16.98 7.28 6.04
CA ASP A 48 -17.57 6.69 7.25
C ASP A 48 -16.65 5.71 8.00
N GLY A 49 -15.38 5.58 7.59
CA GLY A 49 -14.44 4.66 8.24
C GLY A 49 -14.67 3.16 7.99
N GLY A 50 -15.75 2.80 7.28
CA GLY A 50 -16.06 1.42 6.90
C GLY A 50 -14.99 0.75 6.02
N ARG A 51 -14.94 -0.59 6.03
CA ARG A 51 -14.08 -1.35 5.12
C ARG A 51 -14.60 -1.22 3.69
N THR A 52 -13.74 -0.85 2.76
CA THR A 52 -14.09 -0.74 1.34
C THR A 52 -13.35 -1.78 0.50
N ARG A 53 -13.86 -2.04 -0.71
CA ARG A 53 -13.12 -2.70 -1.78
C ARG A 53 -13.22 -1.86 -3.05
N THR A 54 -12.13 -1.77 -3.78
CA THR A 54 -12.11 -1.13 -5.10
C THR A 54 -12.35 -2.20 -6.16
N LEU A 55 -13.39 -2.01 -6.97
CA LEU A 55 -13.62 -2.76 -8.19
C LEU A 55 -12.83 -2.11 -9.33
N LYS A 56 -12.10 -2.92 -10.09
CA LYS A 56 -11.39 -2.46 -11.29
C LYS A 56 -12.40 -2.01 -12.36
N ALA A 57 -12.03 -1.01 -13.15
CA ALA A 57 -12.81 -0.65 -14.32
C ALA A 57 -12.81 -1.80 -15.34
N LEU A 58 -13.87 -1.91 -16.16
CA LEU A 58 -14.01 -2.98 -17.15
C LEU A 58 -12.80 -3.09 -18.11
N PRO A 59 -12.22 -1.99 -18.65
CA PRO A 59 -11.03 -2.07 -19.50
C PRO A 59 -9.79 -2.58 -18.76
N GLN A 60 -9.63 -2.21 -17.48
CA GLN A 60 -8.52 -2.68 -16.64
C GLN A 60 -8.64 -4.17 -16.33
N LEU A 61 -9.88 -4.68 -16.22
CA LEU A 61 -10.13 -6.10 -16.03
C LEU A 61 -9.77 -6.89 -17.30
N TYR A 62 -10.15 -6.40 -18.48
CA TYR A 62 -9.78 -7.01 -19.77
C TYR A 62 -8.26 -7.12 -19.93
N GLN A 63 -7.52 -6.05 -19.59
CA GLN A 63 -6.06 -6.07 -19.61
C GLN A 63 -5.46 -7.08 -18.62
N ALA A 64 -6.01 -7.15 -17.39
CA ALA A 64 -5.52 -8.05 -16.36
C ALA A 64 -5.71 -9.53 -16.73
N GLU A 65 -6.80 -9.85 -17.42
CA GLU A 65 -7.11 -11.20 -17.91
C GLU A 65 -6.48 -11.52 -19.28
N GLY A 66 -5.72 -10.58 -19.86
CA GLY A 66 -5.10 -10.76 -21.18
C GLY A 66 -6.10 -10.85 -22.34
N LEU A 67 -7.31 -10.30 -22.18
CA LEU A 67 -8.34 -10.29 -23.21
C LEU A 67 -8.09 -9.18 -24.26
N PRO A 68 -8.57 -9.35 -25.50
CA PRO A 68 -8.54 -8.30 -26.51
C PRO A 68 -9.20 -7.02 -25.98
N PRO A 69 -8.70 -5.82 -26.36
CA PRO A 69 -9.24 -4.57 -25.86
C PRO A 69 -10.73 -4.43 -26.20
N MET A 70 -11.50 -3.91 -25.25
CA MET A 70 -12.94 -3.70 -25.41
C MET A 70 -13.21 -2.76 -26.59
N GLN A 71 -14.09 -3.18 -27.50
CA GLN A 71 -14.52 -2.38 -28.63
C GLN A 71 -15.61 -1.39 -28.23
N VAL A 72 -15.63 -0.23 -28.89
CA VAL A 72 -16.68 0.78 -28.70
C VAL A 72 -17.99 0.25 -29.32
N PRO A 73 -19.13 0.33 -28.62
CA PRO A 73 -20.40 -0.15 -29.14
C PRO A 73 -20.80 0.59 -30.42
N LYS A 74 -21.41 -0.14 -31.36
CA LYS A 74 -21.86 0.41 -32.65
C LYS A 74 -23.01 1.41 -32.45
N PRO A 75 -23.25 2.35 -33.37
CA PRO A 75 -24.29 3.36 -33.20
C PRO A 75 -25.71 2.77 -33.03
N ALA A 76 -26.02 1.63 -33.65
CA ALA A 76 -27.30 0.94 -33.44
C ALA A 76 -27.43 0.39 -32.00
N GLU A 77 -26.34 -0.16 -31.46
CA GLU A 77 -26.29 -0.69 -30.10
C GLU A 77 -26.38 0.44 -29.07
N GLN A 78 -25.73 1.57 -29.33
CA GLN A 78 -25.85 2.77 -28.49
C GLN A 78 -27.30 3.27 -28.41
N ARG A 79 -28.05 3.25 -29.53
CA ARG A 79 -29.48 3.61 -29.53
C ARG A 79 -30.31 2.62 -28.72
N ALA A 80 -30.04 1.33 -28.84
CA ALA A 80 -30.72 0.29 -28.05
C ALA A 80 -30.43 0.44 -26.55
N MET A 81 -29.18 0.73 -26.17
CA MET A 81 -28.79 1.00 -24.78
C MET A 81 -29.48 2.26 -24.24
N ALA A 82 -29.61 3.31 -25.06
CA ALA A 82 -30.33 4.53 -24.70
C ALA A 82 -31.83 4.27 -24.50
N ALA A 83 -32.45 3.50 -25.41
CA ALA A 83 -33.86 3.11 -25.29
C ALA A 83 -34.15 2.28 -24.02
N MET A 84 -33.18 1.47 -23.57
CA MET A 84 -33.28 0.68 -22.34
C MET A 84 -32.81 1.44 -21.07
N GLY A 85 -32.37 2.69 -21.19
CA GLY A 85 -31.88 3.47 -20.04
C GLY A 85 -30.56 2.94 -19.45
N LEU A 86 -29.77 2.18 -20.20
CA LEU A 86 -28.54 1.52 -19.71
C LEU A 86 -27.28 2.39 -19.85
N THR A 87 -27.41 3.58 -20.41
CA THR A 87 -26.27 4.47 -20.74
C THR A 87 -25.43 4.82 -19.51
N GLU A 88 -26.07 5.19 -18.41
CA GLU A 88 -25.39 5.53 -17.16
C GLU A 88 -24.67 4.32 -16.57
N PHE A 89 -25.33 3.17 -16.55
CA PHE A 89 -24.75 1.91 -16.07
C PHE A 89 -23.51 1.50 -16.85
N VAL A 90 -23.58 1.51 -18.18
CA VAL A 90 -22.44 1.19 -19.05
C VAL A 90 -21.29 2.19 -18.84
N SER A 91 -21.60 3.47 -18.67
CA SER A 91 -20.60 4.49 -18.35
C SER A 91 -19.91 4.25 -16.99
N ALA A 92 -20.66 3.74 -16.01
CA ALA A 92 -20.15 3.44 -14.67
C ALA A 92 -19.18 2.26 -14.67
N LEU A 93 -19.35 1.28 -15.57
CA LEU A 93 -18.42 0.16 -15.75
C LEU A 93 -17.04 0.60 -16.25
N GLY A 94 -16.98 1.74 -16.96
CA GLY A 94 -15.72 2.32 -17.45
C GLY A 94 -14.84 2.95 -16.36
N LYS A 95 -15.37 3.16 -15.15
CA LYS A 95 -14.67 3.82 -14.04
C LYS A 95 -14.43 2.85 -12.88
N PRO A 96 -13.30 2.95 -12.16
CA PRO A 96 -13.11 2.18 -10.94
C PRO A 96 -14.11 2.62 -9.88
N GLN A 97 -14.73 1.66 -9.19
CA GLN A 97 -15.76 1.93 -8.18
C GLN A 97 -15.29 1.47 -6.81
N VAL A 98 -15.40 2.35 -5.81
CA VAL A 98 -15.13 2.01 -4.41
C VAL A 98 -16.46 1.66 -3.74
N ILE A 99 -16.61 0.41 -3.34
CA ILE A 99 -17.84 -0.10 -2.71
C ILE A 99 -17.55 -0.46 -1.26
N GLN A 100 -18.48 -0.12 -0.37
CA GLN A 100 -18.42 -0.55 1.03
C GLN A 100 -18.58 -2.07 1.12
N ARG A 101 -17.71 -2.73 1.88
CA ARG A 101 -17.85 -4.16 2.17
C ARG A 101 -18.91 -4.32 3.25
N THR A 102 -20.01 -4.97 2.90
CA THR A 102 -20.98 -5.44 3.89
C THR A 102 -20.29 -6.44 4.82
N THR A 103 -20.39 -6.22 6.12
CA THR A 103 -19.99 -7.23 7.10
C THR A 103 -21.13 -8.24 7.16
N ASN A 104 -20.89 -9.47 6.69
CA ASN A 104 -21.86 -10.54 6.84
C ASN A 104 -22.00 -10.85 8.35
N SER A 105 -22.96 -10.20 9.02
CA SER A 105 -23.34 -10.53 10.38
C SER A 105 -24.23 -11.76 10.32
N HIS A 106 -23.65 -12.94 10.11
CA HIS A 106 -24.34 -14.18 10.45
C HIS A 106 -24.50 -14.22 11.97
N LYS A 107 -25.63 -13.67 12.42
CA LYS A 107 -26.16 -13.73 13.77
C LYS A 107 -26.43 -15.21 14.06
N LYS A 108 -25.58 -15.84 14.88
CA LYS A 108 -25.93 -17.12 15.50
C LYS A 108 -27.16 -16.84 16.38
N GLN A 109 -28.32 -17.37 15.95
CA GLN A 109 -29.46 -17.57 16.85
C GLN A 109 -29.17 -18.74 17.77
#